data_AF-A0AAU4E9R1-F1
#
_entry.id   AF-A0AAU4E9R1-F1
#
_cell.length_a   1.000
_cell.length_b   1.000
_cell.length_c   1.000
_cell.angle_alpha   90.00
_cell.angle_beta   90.00
_cell.angle_gamma   90.00
#
_symmetry.space_group_name_H-M   'P 1'
#
loop_
_entity.id
_entity.type
_entity.pdbx_description
1 polymer ?
#
loop_
_entity_poly.entity_id
_entity_poly.type
_entity_poly.pdbx_seq_one_letter_code
_entity_poly.pdbx_strand_id
1 'polypeptide(L)'
;MPDHGVDLAVDLYRMLVAAKDDLPSVSAVYGDVIAKYGQARSGLDSVMTRPDHFGGDALGPVHAAWVELHGAAAKFMTDTQSSLNDTAAALAKAVEMYSSNDRAAADQLHKLIAERGEPTPGR
;
A
#
# COMPACT_ATOMS: atom_id res chain seq x y z
N MET A 1 -12.72 27.35 -18.87
CA MET A 1 -12.87 25.89 -18.85
C MET A 1 -11.47 25.31 -18.65
N PRO A 2 -11.24 24.46 -17.65
CA PRO A 2 -9.92 23.87 -17.44
C PRO A 2 -9.53 22.99 -18.62
N ASP A 3 -8.24 22.96 -18.98
CA ASP A 3 -7.67 22.08 -20.00
C ASP A 3 -7.64 20.62 -19.47
N HIS A 4 -8.79 19.94 -19.55
CA HIS A 4 -9.06 18.68 -18.85
C HIS A 4 -8.13 17.50 -19.16
N GLY A 5 -7.45 17.49 -20.32
CA GLY A 5 -6.55 16.38 -20.69
C GLY A 5 -5.19 16.44 -20.00
N VAL A 6 -4.65 17.64 -19.77
CA VAL A 6 -3.34 17.81 -19.12
C VAL A 6 -3.44 17.48 -17.63
N ASP A 7 -4.50 17.94 -16.98
CA ASP A 7 -4.75 17.66 -15.56
C ASP A 7 -4.92 16.15 -15.31
N LEU A 8 -5.67 15.45 -16.17
CA LEU A 8 -5.82 13.99 -16.08
C LEU A 8 -4.48 13.27 -16.25
N ALA A 9 -3.65 13.66 -17.22
CA ALA A 9 -2.35 13.05 -17.43
C ALA A 9 -1.41 13.24 -16.22
N VAL A 10 -1.41 14.43 -15.61
CA VAL A 10 -0.64 14.72 -14.40
C VAL A 10 -1.12 13.87 -13.21
N ASP A 11 -2.42 13.73 -13.02
CA ASP A 11 -2.99 12.93 -11.94
C ASP A 11 -2.69 11.43 -12.12
N LEU A 12 -2.83 10.90 -13.34
CA LEU A 12 -2.47 9.52 -13.65
C LEU A 12 -0.98 9.25 -13.43
N TYR A 13 -0.11 10.21 -13.75
CA TYR A 13 1.31 10.10 -13.47
C TYR A 13 1.60 10.05 -11.96
N ARG A 14 0.98 10.94 -11.17
CA ARG A 14 1.13 10.92 -9.70
C ARG A 14 0.64 9.62 -9.08
N MET A 15 -0.52 9.11 -9.55
CA MET A 15 -1.02 7.79 -9.12
C MET A 15 -0.05 6.68 -9.47
N LEU A 16 0.59 6.75 -10.64
CA LEU A 16 1.57 5.75 -11.07
C LEU A 16 2.84 5.80 -10.21
N VAL A 17 3.32 6.98 -9.85
CA VAL A 17 4.46 7.16 -8.92
C VAL A 17 4.11 6.57 -7.55
N ALA A 18 2.96 6.93 -6.99
CA ALA A 18 2.52 6.38 -5.71
C ALA A 18 2.41 4.85 -5.74
N ALA A 19 1.89 4.29 -6.84
CA ALA A 19 1.72 2.85 -7.02
C ALA A 19 3.04 2.08 -7.21
N LYS A 20 4.01 2.67 -7.91
CA LYS A 20 5.24 1.97 -8.30
C LYS A 20 6.44 2.27 -7.42
N ASP A 21 6.40 3.35 -6.66
CA ASP A 21 7.52 3.82 -5.86
C ASP A 21 7.12 4.06 -4.40
N ASP A 22 6.26 5.05 -4.13
CA ASP A 22 6.02 5.51 -2.74
C ASP A 22 5.47 4.39 -1.84
N LEU A 23 4.38 3.74 -2.25
CA LEU A 23 3.73 2.70 -1.44
C LEU A 23 4.61 1.44 -1.31
N PRO A 24 5.22 0.90 -2.39
CA PRO A 24 6.18 -0.20 -2.27
C PRO A 24 7.39 0.14 -1.38
N SER A 25 7.92 1.35 -1.46
CA SER A 25 9.04 1.80 -0.63
C SER A 25 8.69 1.80 0.86
N VAL A 26 7.52 2.31 1.23
CA VAL A 26 7.04 2.24 2.63
C VAL A 26 6.76 0.80 3.06
N SER A 27 6.16 -0.01 2.18
CA SER A 27 5.91 -1.44 2.43
C SER A 27 7.20 -2.22 2.71
N ALA A 28 8.29 -1.91 2.00
CA ALA A 28 9.60 -2.52 2.25
C ALA A 28 10.12 -2.19 3.66
N VAL A 29 9.96 -0.94 4.11
CA VAL A 29 10.32 -0.52 5.48
C VAL A 29 9.52 -1.33 6.52
N TYR A 30 8.22 -1.54 6.32
CA TYR A 30 7.43 -2.41 7.20
C TYR A 30 7.97 -3.85 7.20
N GLY A 31 8.37 -4.38 6.05
CA GLY A 31 9.00 -5.71 5.95
C GLY A 31 10.26 -5.83 6.81
N ASP A 32 11.14 -4.84 6.76
CA ASP A 32 12.36 -4.79 7.58
C ASP A 32 12.03 -4.72 9.08
N VAL A 33 11.03 -3.92 9.45
CA VAL A 33 10.59 -3.80 10.85
C VAL A 33 10.01 -5.12 11.34
N ILE A 34 9.14 -5.78 10.55
CA ILE A 34 8.57 -7.09 10.89
C ILE A 34 9.68 -8.12 11.13
N ALA A 35 10.70 -8.16 10.26
CA ALA A 35 11.83 -9.07 10.42
C ALA A 35 12.61 -8.83 11.72
N LYS A 36 12.97 -7.57 12.01
CA LYS A 36 13.67 -7.18 13.25
C LYS A 36 12.81 -7.44 14.49
N TYR A 37 11.51 -7.18 14.40
CA TYR A 37 10.56 -7.38 15.49
C TYR A 37 10.38 -8.86 15.82
N GLY A 38 10.34 -9.72 14.80
CA GLY A 38 10.36 -11.17 14.96
C GLY A 38 11.66 -11.68 15.59
N GLN A 39 12.81 -11.14 15.21
CA GLN A 39 14.09 -11.46 15.86
C GLN A 39 14.11 -11.07 17.34
N ALA A 40 13.53 -9.93 17.72
CA ALA A 40 13.46 -9.51 19.12
C ALA A 40 12.63 -10.47 20.01
N ARG A 41 11.69 -11.24 19.42
CA ARG A 41 11.00 -12.33 20.15
C ARG A 41 11.95 -13.48 20.47
N SER A 42 12.91 -13.75 19.59
CA SER A 42 13.89 -14.81 19.80
C SER A 42 14.77 -14.46 21.00
N GLY A 43 14.71 -15.28 22.05
CA GLY A 43 15.45 -15.07 23.29
C GLY A 43 14.66 -14.44 24.44
N LEU A 44 13.43 -13.95 24.21
CA LEU A 44 12.58 -13.41 25.29
C LEU A 44 12.41 -14.39 26.45
N ASP A 45 12.13 -15.66 26.16
CA ASP A 45 11.90 -16.68 27.19
C ASP A 45 13.17 -16.86 28.06
N SER A 46 14.36 -16.79 27.45
CA SER A 46 15.63 -16.85 28.17
C SER A 46 15.87 -15.60 29.03
N VAL A 47 15.47 -14.42 28.57
CA VAL A 47 15.61 -13.16 29.32
C VAL A 47 14.61 -13.06 30.47
N MET A 48 13.41 -13.61 30.28
CA MET A 48 12.34 -13.61 31.27
C MET A 48 12.39 -14.80 32.23
N THR A 49 13.29 -15.77 31.98
CA THR A 49 13.52 -16.88 32.90
C THR A 49 13.95 -16.35 34.26
N ARG A 50 13.27 -16.79 35.31
CA ARG A 50 13.53 -16.34 36.67
C ARG A 50 13.64 -17.51 37.65
N PRO A 51 14.42 -17.34 38.74
CA PRO A 51 14.46 -18.34 39.81
C PRO A 51 13.10 -18.58 40.46
N ASP A 52 12.81 -19.84 40.79
CA ASP A 52 11.52 -20.30 41.35
C ASP A 52 11.10 -19.58 42.64
N HIS A 53 12.06 -19.09 43.43
CA HIS A 53 11.77 -18.40 44.69
C HIS A 53 11.08 -17.03 44.51
N PHE A 54 11.03 -16.49 43.29
CA PHE A 54 10.24 -15.30 42.96
C PHE A 54 8.77 -15.62 42.59
N GLY A 55 8.36 -16.89 42.65
CA GLY A 55 6.98 -17.37 42.38
C GLY A 55 6.59 -17.26 40.90
N GLY A 56 5.28 -17.26 40.60
CA GLY A 56 4.66 -16.83 39.32
C GLY A 56 5.21 -17.41 38.01
N ASP A 57 5.41 -18.73 37.96
CA ASP A 57 5.95 -19.50 36.84
C ASP A 57 7.37 -19.12 36.40
N ALA A 58 8.03 -20.04 35.68
CA ALA A 58 9.43 -19.93 35.29
C ALA A 58 9.74 -18.70 34.41
N LEU A 59 8.73 -18.17 33.71
CA LEU A 59 8.83 -17.01 32.82
C LEU A 59 8.25 -15.72 33.43
N GLY A 60 7.74 -15.80 34.65
CA GLY A 60 7.12 -14.67 35.33
C GLY A 60 5.71 -14.32 34.82
N PRO A 61 4.99 -13.50 35.59
CA PRO A 61 3.57 -13.19 35.33
C PRO A 61 3.35 -12.25 34.14
N VAL A 62 4.40 -11.58 33.65
CA VAL A 62 4.32 -10.60 32.55
C VAL A 62 4.51 -11.24 31.17
N HIS A 63 4.99 -12.48 31.10
CA HIS A 63 5.35 -13.15 29.84
C HIS A 63 4.15 -13.24 28.89
N ALA A 64 3.01 -13.72 29.38
CA ALA A 64 1.80 -13.86 28.57
C ALA A 64 1.33 -12.51 27.98
N ALA A 65 1.28 -11.46 28.81
CA ALA A 65 0.89 -10.12 28.37
C ALA A 65 1.86 -9.53 27.34
N TRP A 66 3.17 -9.79 27.51
CA TRP A 66 4.17 -9.39 26.52
C TRP A 66 3.98 -10.14 25.20
N VAL A 67 3.75 -11.46 25.24
CA VAL A 67 3.54 -12.28 24.04
C VAL A 67 2.31 -11.82 23.27
N GLU A 68 1.23 -11.49 23.96
CA GLU A 68 0.02 -10.93 23.36
C GLU A 68 0.28 -9.57 22.71
N LEU A 69 0.93 -8.64 23.43
CA LEU A 69 1.28 -7.32 22.90
C LEU A 69 2.16 -7.42 21.65
N HIS A 70 3.16 -8.31 21.69
CA HIS A 70 4.04 -8.56 20.56
C HIS A 70 3.28 -9.13 19.37
N GLY A 71 2.40 -10.11 19.59
CA GLY A 71 1.55 -10.65 18.54
C GLY A 71 0.65 -9.60 17.91
N ALA A 72 0.01 -8.74 18.72
CA ALA A 72 -0.86 -7.67 18.23
C ALA A 72 -0.09 -6.63 17.40
N ALA A 73 1.10 -6.20 17.85
CA ALA A 73 1.95 -5.28 17.12
C ALA A 73 2.46 -5.89 15.80
N ALA A 74 2.90 -7.14 15.83
CA ALA A 74 3.35 -7.86 14.63
C ALA A 74 2.22 -7.97 13.59
N LYS A 75 1.00 -8.28 14.04
CA LYS A 75 -0.18 -8.32 13.19
C LYS A 75 -0.48 -6.95 12.58
N PHE A 76 -0.52 -5.90 13.38
CA PHE A 76 -0.78 -4.54 12.90
C PHE A 76 0.21 -4.11 11.80
N MET A 77 1.50 -4.37 12.00
CA MET A 77 2.53 -4.05 11.01
C MET A 77 2.38 -4.87 9.73
N THR A 78 2.06 -6.17 9.85
CA THR A 78 1.84 -7.06 8.70
C THR A 78 0.61 -6.66 7.90
N ASP A 79 -0.51 -6.37 8.57
CA ASP A 79 -1.75 -5.92 7.93
C ASP A 79 -1.54 -4.56 7.22
N THR A 80 -0.75 -3.67 7.83
CA THR A 80 -0.39 -2.38 7.24
C THR A 80 0.45 -2.57 5.98
N GLN A 81 1.48 -3.44 6.03
CA GLN A 81 2.29 -3.78 4.87
C GLN A 81 1.44 -4.33 3.71
N SER A 82 0.54 -5.27 4.00
CA SER A 82 -0.37 -5.83 3.00
C SER A 82 -1.26 -4.74 2.39
N SER A 83 -1.84 -3.87 3.22
CA SER A 83 -2.72 -2.79 2.77
C SER A 83 -2.01 -1.81 1.83
N LEU A 84 -0.73 -1.52 2.09
CA LEU A 84 0.10 -0.69 1.20
C LEU A 84 0.31 -1.37 -0.16
N ASN A 85 0.62 -2.66 -0.17
CA ASN A 85 0.80 -3.44 -1.40
C ASN A 85 -0.51 -3.54 -2.21
N ASP A 86 -1.63 -3.79 -1.54
CA ASP A 86 -2.94 -3.90 -2.18
C ASP A 86 -3.38 -2.55 -2.77
N THR A 87 -3.12 -1.45 -2.04
CA THR A 87 -3.38 -0.09 -2.53
C THR A 87 -2.51 0.23 -3.74
N ALA A 88 -1.22 -0.14 -3.71
CA ALA A 88 -0.31 0.04 -4.83
C ALA A 88 -0.81 -0.69 -6.09
N ALA A 89 -1.23 -1.94 -5.94
CA ALA A 89 -1.78 -2.73 -7.03
C ALA A 89 -3.09 -2.12 -7.58
N ALA A 90 -3.99 -1.67 -6.69
CA ALA A 90 -5.24 -1.03 -7.08
C ALA A 90 -5.00 0.28 -7.85
N LEU A 91 -4.07 1.12 -7.39
CA LEU A 91 -3.70 2.36 -8.08
C LEU A 91 -3.08 2.10 -9.45
N ALA A 92 -2.16 1.13 -9.56
CA ALA A 92 -1.57 0.76 -10.85
C ALA A 92 -2.64 0.31 -11.86
N LYS A 93 -3.61 -0.49 -11.40
CA LYS A 93 -4.75 -0.92 -12.23
C LYS A 93 -5.67 0.24 -12.62
N ALA A 94 -5.92 1.16 -11.70
CA ALA A 94 -6.71 2.36 -12.01
C ALA A 94 -6.04 3.19 -13.11
N VAL A 95 -4.71 3.40 -13.04
CA VAL A 95 -3.97 4.11 -14.09
C VAL A 95 -4.09 3.43 -15.45
N GLU A 96 -3.96 2.09 -15.50
CA GLU A 96 -4.14 1.31 -16.73
C GLU A 96 -5.55 1.49 -17.31
N MET A 97 -6.58 1.38 -16.46
CA MET A 97 -7.98 1.53 -16.89
C MET A 97 -8.28 2.93 -17.43
N TYR A 98 -7.87 3.98 -16.72
CA TYR A 98 -8.13 5.35 -17.14
C TYR A 98 -7.37 5.71 -18.42
N SER A 99 -6.09 5.33 -18.53
CA SER A 99 -5.31 5.60 -19.74
C SER A 99 -5.80 4.83 -20.97
N SER A 100 -6.30 3.59 -20.78
CA SER A 100 -6.91 2.81 -21.86
C SER A 100 -8.23 3.42 -22.33
N ASN A 101 -9.08 3.82 -21.39
CA ASN A 101 -10.37 4.44 -21.70
C ASN A 101 -10.21 5.80 -22.39
N ASP A 102 -9.25 6.62 -21.93
CA ASP A 102 -8.95 7.91 -22.55
C ASP A 102 -8.46 7.74 -24.00
N ARG A 103 -7.56 6.78 -24.24
CA ARG A 103 -7.11 6.44 -25.60
C ARG A 103 -8.26 5.97 -26.49
N ALA A 104 -9.13 5.09 -25.97
CA ALA A 104 -10.28 4.60 -26.72
C ALA A 104 -11.26 5.73 -27.07
N ALA A 105 -11.48 6.69 -26.16
CA ALA A 105 -12.31 7.86 -26.40
C ALA A 105 -11.68 8.78 -27.46
N ALA A 106 -10.37 9.02 -27.40
CA ALA A 106 -9.64 9.79 -28.41
C ALA A 106 -9.73 9.13 -29.80
N ASP A 107 -9.56 7.81 -29.88
CA ASP A 107 -9.70 7.06 -31.14
C ASP A 107 -11.11 7.14 -31.72
N GLN A 108 -12.15 7.08 -30.87
CA GLN A 108 -13.54 7.26 -31.29
C GLN A 108 -13.80 8.69 -31.79
N LEU A 109 -13.27 9.71 -31.09
CA LEU A 109 -13.39 11.10 -31.50
C LEU A 109 -12.72 11.34 -32.86
N HIS A 110 -11.50 10.82 -33.05
CA HIS A 110 -10.80 10.92 -34.34
C HIS A 110 -11.58 10.26 -35.48
N LYS A 111 -12.20 9.10 -35.24
CA LYS A 111 -13.09 8.45 -36.23
C LYS A 111 -14.29 9.34 -36.58
N LEU A 112 -14.96 9.89 -35.57
CA LEU A 112 -16.11 10.79 -35.79
C LEU A 112 -15.74 12.04 -36.58
N ILE A 113 -14.57 12.65 -36.31
CA ILE A 113 -14.06 13.79 -37.06
C ILE A 113 -13.75 13.41 -38.50
N ALA A 114 -13.12 12.24 -38.72
CA ALA A 114 -12.83 11.76 -40.07
C ALA A 114 -14.12 11.49 -40.89
N GLU A 115 -15.18 11.01 -40.25
CA GLU A 115 -16.47 10.71 -40.89
C GLU A 115 -17.35 11.95 -41.12
N ARG A 116 -17.35 12.91 -40.18
CA ARG A 116 -18.33 14.01 -40.13
C ARG A 116 -17.74 15.41 -40.29
N GLY A 117 -16.42 15.53 -40.35
CA GLY A 117 -15.71 16.80 -40.28
C GLY A 117 -15.62 17.35 -38.85
N GLU A 118 -14.92 18.46 -38.67
CA GLU A 118 -14.81 19.12 -37.36
C GLU A 118 -16.18 19.63 -36.87
N PRO A 119 -16.54 19.40 -35.60
CA PRO A 119 -17.76 19.97 -35.04
C PRO A 119 -17.63 21.49 -35.03
N THR A 120 -18.50 22.17 -35.79
CA THR A 120 -18.61 23.62 -35.74
C THR A 120 -19.40 24.03 -34.49
N PRO A 121 -18.95 25.05 -33.72
CA PRO A 121 -19.75 25.57 -32.63
C PRO A 121 -21.09 26.06 -33.18
N GLY A 122 -22.20 25.52 -32.66
CA GLY A 122 -23.54 25.97 -33.04
C GLY A 122 -23.68 27.47 -32.79
N ARG A 123 -24.17 28.19 -33.80
CA ARG A 123 -24.55 29.61 -33.69
C ARG A 123 -25.69 29.82 -32.70
#